data_AF-A0A950D4R5-F1
#
_entry.id   AF-A0A950D4R5-F1
#
_cell.length_a   1.000
_cell.length_b   1.000
_cell.length_c   1.000
_cell.angle_alpha   90.00
_cell.angle_beta   90.00
_cell.angle_gamma   90.00
#
_symmetry.space_group_name_H-M   'P 1'
#
loop_
_entity.id
_entity.type
_entity.pdbx_description
1 polymer ?
#
loop_
_entity_poly.entity_id
_entity_poly.type
_entity_poly.pdbx_seq_one_letter_code
_entity_poly.pdbx_strand_id
1 'polypeptide(L)'
;PRIPTLPGFEGAPGGGTKSASIWDGVRVSGIVQANGYSAIIEADGKSYVARQGDSIAGKFRVVAIGPGYVTLSSAEGVRNFSLGG
;
A
#
# COMPACT_ATOMS: atom_id res chain seq x y z
N PRO A 1 -3.85 -49.12 27.00
CA PRO A 1 -4.05 -48.45 25.69
C PRO A 1 -3.84 -46.93 25.82
N ARG A 2 -2.64 -46.45 25.48
CA ARG A 2 -2.26 -45.03 25.56
C ARG A 2 -2.19 -44.49 24.13
N ILE A 3 -2.99 -43.46 23.82
CA ILE A 3 -2.98 -42.78 22.53
C ILE A 3 -1.70 -41.91 22.47
N PRO A 4 -0.84 -42.03 21.45
CA PRO A 4 0.30 -41.14 21.31
C PRO A 4 -0.19 -39.77 20.83
N THR A 5 0.01 -38.73 21.62
CA THR A 5 -0.16 -37.34 21.17
C THR A 5 0.94 -37.02 20.17
N LEU A 6 0.57 -36.75 18.91
CA LEU A 6 1.44 -36.20 17.89
C LEU A 6 2.00 -34.84 18.36
N PRO A 7 3.32 -34.62 18.36
CA PRO A 7 3.88 -33.30 18.52
C PRO A 7 3.75 -32.57 17.18
N GLY A 8 2.92 -31.53 17.12
CA GLY A 8 2.78 -30.76 15.88
C GLY A 8 1.57 -29.84 15.74
N PHE A 9 0.76 -29.63 16.78
CA PHE A 9 -0.28 -28.60 16.79
C PHE A 9 0.03 -27.53 17.83
N GLU A 10 1.22 -26.94 17.73
CA GLU A 10 1.52 -25.68 18.39
C GLU A 10 1.25 -24.57 17.36
N GLY A 11 0.07 -23.99 17.46
CA GLY A 11 -0.42 -22.98 16.55
C GLY A 11 -1.81 -22.57 16.96
N ALA A 12 -1.91 -21.93 18.13
CA ALA A 12 -3.11 -21.23 18.57
C ALA A 12 -3.68 -20.39 17.41
N PRO A 13 -4.99 -20.08 17.39
CA PRO A 13 -5.51 -18.97 16.60
C PRO A 13 -5.04 -17.67 17.27
N GLY A 14 -3.74 -17.44 17.28
CA GLY A 14 -3.18 -16.11 17.25
C GLY A 14 -3.54 -15.59 15.87
N GLY A 15 -4.75 -15.04 15.75
CA GLY A 15 -5.10 -14.11 14.69
C GLY A 15 -4.03 -13.04 14.76
N GLY A 16 -2.97 -13.24 13.98
CA GLY A 16 -1.93 -12.28 13.81
C GLY A 16 -2.64 -11.03 13.34
N THR A 17 -2.78 -10.06 14.22
CA THR A 17 -2.89 -8.68 13.84
C THR A 17 -1.67 -8.42 12.97
N LYS A 18 -1.77 -8.72 11.66
CA LYS A 18 -1.03 -7.97 10.67
C LYS A 18 -1.44 -6.54 11.02
N SER A 19 -0.59 -5.81 11.72
CA SER A 19 -0.73 -4.37 11.84
C SER A 19 -1.02 -3.93 10.43
N ALA A 20 -2.26 -3.47 10.17
CA ALA A 20 -2.66 -3.04 8.85
C ALA A 20 -1.64 -1.96 8.50
N SER A 21 -0.71 -2.30 7.61
CA SER A 21 0.35 -1.37 7.25
C SER A 21 -0.37 -0.16 6.66
N ILE A 22 0.11 1.05 6.90
CA ILE A 22 -0.59 2.22 6.32
C ILE A 22 -0.64 2.13 4.79
N TRP A 23 0.22 1.31 4.19
CA TRP A 23 0.24 0.98 2.77
C TRP A 23 -0.84 -0.01 2.33
N ASP A 24 -1.56 -0.66 3.25
CA ASP A 24 -2.63 -1.60 2.95
C ASP A 24 -3.81 -0.87 2.29
N GLY A 25 -4.29 -1.38 1.16
CA GLY A 25 -5.32 -0.72 0.36
C GLY A 25 -4.85 0.50 -0.43
N VAL A 26 -3.54 0.78 -0.49
CA VAL A 26 -2.97 1.79 -1.40
C VAL A 26 -2.69 1.16 -2.76
N ARG A 27 -3.27 1.72 -3.83
CA ARG A 27 -3.09 1.23 -5.20
C ARG A 27 -2.98 2.39 -6.19
N VAL A 28 -2.18 2.23 -7.24
CA VAL A 28 -2.18 3.17 -8.37
C VAL A 28 -3.08 2.62 -9.46
N SER A 29 -4.20 3.30 -9.71
CA SER A 29 -5.19 2.90 -10.72
C SER A 29 -4.96 3.54 -12.08
N GLY A 30 -4.25 4.68 -12.14
CA GLY A 30 -3.99 5.39 -13.39
C GLY A 30 -2.79 6.32 -13.30
N ILE A 31 -2.12 6.55 -14.43
CA ILE A 31 -1.13 7.62 -14.59
C ILE A 31 -1.44 8.33 -15.90
N VAL A 32 -1.59 9.65 -15.82
CA VAL A 32 -1.94 10.52 -16.95
C VAL A 32 -0.78 11.49 -17.18
N GLN A 33 -0.33 11.57 -18.43
CA GLN A 33 0.68 12.52 -18.85
C GLN A 33 0.01 13.66 -19.63
N ALA A 34 -0.10 14.85 -19.02
CA ALA A 34 -0.63 16.05 -19.66
C ALA A 34 0.11 17.28 -19.10
N ASN A 35 1.12 17.77 -19.82
CA ASN A 35 2.05 18.83 -19.37
C ASN A 35 2.81 18.52 -18.06
N GLY A 36 2.89 17.24 -17.71
CA GLY A 36 3.44 16.72 -16.45
C GLY A 36 2.80 15.37 -16.13
N TYR A 37 3.29 14.68 -15.10
CA TYR A 37 2.71 13.42 -14.66
C TYR A 37 1.71 13.66 -13.53
N SER A 38 0.51 13.10 -13.66
CA SER A 38 -0.48 12.99 -12.60
C SER A 38 -0.84 11.52 -12.40
N ALA A 39 -1.07 11.10 -11.16
CA ALA A 39 -1.44 9.74 -10.84
C ALA A 39 -2.83 9.71 -10.19
N ILE A 40 -3.59 8.65 -10.46
CA ILE A 40 -4.81 8.31 -9.75
C ILE A 40 -4.42 7.23 -8.73
N ILE A 41 -4.54 7.58 -7.45
CA ILE A 41 -4.12 6.76 -6.32
C ILE A 41 -5.37 6.46 -5.51
N GLU A 42 -5.63 5.18 -5.29
CA GLU A 42 -6.65 4.71 -4.35
C GLU A 42 -6.01 4.50 -3.00
N ALA A 43 -6.58 5.10 -1.95
CA ALA A 43 -6.16 4.93 -0.57
C ALA A 43 -7.37 5.07 0.35
N ASP A 44 -7.44 4.27 1.43
CA ASP A 44 -8.58 4.28 2.36
C ASP A 44 -9.95 4.14 1.65
N GLY A 45 -10.00 3.37 0.54
CA GLY A 45 -11.21 3.17 -0.26
C GLY A 45 -11.69 4.38 -1.08
N LYS A 46 -10.85 5.42 -1.23
CA LYS A 46 -11.13 6.61 -2.03
C LYS A 46 -10.07 6.81 -3.10
N SER A 47 -10.48 7.28 -4.28
CA SER A 47 -9.58 7.61 -5.37
C SER A 47 -9.19 9.09 -5.31
N TYR A 48 -7.90 9.38 -5.40
CA TYR A 48 -7.32 10.71 -5.37
C TYR A 48 -6.53 10.96 -6.65
N VAL A 49 -6.69 12.14 -7.24
CA VAL A 49 -5.83 12.59 -8.34
C VAL A 49 -4.70 13.40 -7.71
N ALA A 50 -3.47 12.98 -7.94
CA ALA A 50 -2.29 13.49 -7.29
C ALA A 50 -1.21 13.89 -8.28
N ARG A 51 -0.49 14.96 -7.97
CA ARG A 51 0.74 15.38 -8.65
C ARG A 51 1.92 15.25 -7.73
N GLN A 52 3.13 15.34 -8.30
CA GLN A 52 4.34 15.40 -7.51
C GLN A 52 4.27 16.54 -6.48
N GLY A 53 4.52 16.21 -5.21
CA GLY A 53 4.46 17.14 -4.08
C GLY A 53 3.15 17.10 -3.28
N ASP A 54 2.06 16.59 -3.85
CA ASP A 54 0.74 16.56 -3.21
C ASP A 54 0.66 15.60 -2.02
N SER A 55 -0.25 15.89 -1.09
CA SER A 55 -0.57 15.05 0.06
C SER A 55 -1.89 14.30 -0.16
N ILE A 56 -1.87 12.99 0.08
CA ILE A 56 -2.99 12.06 -0.14
C ILE A 56 -3.48 11.56 1.21
N ALA A 57 -4.77 11.77 1.45
CA ALA A 57 -5.45 11.45 2.71
C ALA A 57 -4.75 12.02 3.98
N GLY A 58 -3.87 13.02 3.84
CA GLY A 58 -3.04 13.54 4.93
C GLY A 58 -1.98 12.58 5.47
N LYS A 59 -1.80 11.41 4.84
CA LYS A 59 -0.92 10.33 5.30
C LYS A 59 0.27 10.07 4.37
N PHE A 60 0.06 10.24 3.07
CA PHE A 60 1.06 9.99 2.04
C PHE A 60 1.39 11.28 1.31
N ARG A 61 2.62 11.40 0.84
CA ARG A 61 3.06 12.48 -0.01
C ARG A 61 3.65 11.91 -1.29
N VAL A 62 3.26 12.46 -2.43
CA VAL A 62 3.80 12.03 -3.71
C VAL A 62 5.19 12.62 -3.89
N VAL A 63 6.19 11.76 -3.96
CA VAL A 63 7.60 12.16 -4.14
C VAL A 63 7.95 12.26 -5.61
N ALA A 64 7.49 11.30 -6.41
CA ALA A 64 7.76 11.23 -7.83
C ALA A 64 6.63 10.49 -8.55
N ILE A 65 6.38 10.88 -9.80
CA ILE A 65 5.49 10.16 -10.71
C ILE A 65 6.26 10.00 -12.02
N GLY A 66 6.34 8.76 -12.51
CA GLY A 66 6.94 8.44 -13.79
C GLY A 66 6.01 7.61 -14.67
N PRO A 67 6.48 7.21 -15.86
CA PRO A 67 5.69 6.42 -16.80
C PRO A 67 5.49 5.00 -16.24
N GLY A 68 4.36 4.78 -15.57
CA GLY A 68 4.00 3.47 -15.01
C GLY A 68 4.33 3.28 -13.53
N TYR A 69 4.85 4.29 -12.83
CA TYR A 69 5.11 4.20 -11.40
C TYR A 69 4.83 5.50 -10.64
N VAL A 70 4.57 5.35 -9.34
CA VAL A 70 4.38 6.43 -8.38
C VAL A 70 5.19 6.11 -7.13
N THR A 71 5.98 7.07 -6.67
CA THR A 71 6.70 6.96 -5.40
C THR A 71 5.99 7.79 -4.35
N LEU A 72 5.58 7.14 -3.26
CA LEU A 72 4.90 7.75 -2.13
C LEU A 72 5.79 7.69 -0.89
N SER A 73 5.85 8.79 -0.14
CA SER A 73 6.46 8.85 1.19
C SER A 73 5.41 8.99 2.26
N SER A 74 5.63 8.38 3.41
CA SER A 74 4.80 8.52 4.61
C SER A 74 5.71 8.51 5.86
N ALA A 75 5.10 8.53 7.05
CA ALA A 75 5.83 8.40 8.30
C ALA A 75 6.54 7.03 8.45
N GLU A 76 6.05 5.97 7.78
CA GLU A 76 6.67 4.64 7.83
C GLU A 76 7.79 4.46 6.79
N GLY A 77 7.99 5.42 5.88
CA GLY A 77 9.05 5.39 4.89
C GLY A 77 8.58 5.71 3.47
N VAL A 78 9.36 5.28 2.49
CA VAL A 78 9.10 5.52 1.06
C VAL A 78 8.80 4.21 0.37
N ARG A 79 7.73 4.16 -0.42
CA ARG A 79 7.38 3.01 -1.26
C ARG A 79 7.13 3.43 -2.69
N ASN A 80 7.49 2.53 -3.60
CA ASN A 80 7.17 2.64 -5.02
C ASN A 80 5.97 1.74 -5.34
N PHE A 81 5.03 2.29 -6.09
CA PHE A 81 3.84 1.60 -6.58
C PHE A 81 3.88 1.61 -8.10
N SER A 82 3.64 0.45 -8.69
CA SER A 82 3.53 0.31 -10.15
C SER A 82 2.06 0.46 -10.56
N LEU A 83 1.82 0.97 -11.76
CA LEU A 83 0.48 1.05 -12.31
C LEU A 83 -0.14 -0.35 -12.37
N GLY A 84 -1.28 -0.53 -11.70
CA GLY A 84 -2.01 -1.79 -11.67
C GLY A 84 -1.59 -2.78 -10.57
N GLY A 85 -0.50 -2.52 -9.84
CA GLY A 85 0.06 -3.35 -8.76
C GLY A 85 -0.20 -2.83 -7.36
#